data_AF-A0AA45C6Y1-F1
#
_entry.id   AF-A0AA45C6Y1-F1
#
_cell.length_a   1.000
_cell.length_b   1.000
_cell.length_c   1.000
_cell.angle_alpha   90.00
_cell.angle_beta   90.00
_cell.angle_gamma   90.00
#
_symmetry.space_group_name_H-M   'P 1'
#
loop_
_entity.id
_entity.type
_entity.pdbx_description
1 polymer ?
#
loop_
_entity_poly.entity_id
_entity_poly.type
_entity_poly.pdbx_seq_one_letter_code
_entity_poly.pdbx_strand_id
1 'polypeptide(L)'
;MKNIKFFRTGEIVRDIGIVNLYRILKNEDYNAVLKDNYLEINGINSRNFYRIIVENILFKIAIDGINIELTKGKKELINKDNINFENYKKFVDNSDYDDKTKKMIINKIESQYIPYLRNSGKFGANAGNVENFHNNFKKILEIVFEEKSEEFLNNEYEKIETKCSICHNNYVYKYDITHKEEKKERKTSKYLYSFMGSENNMFNNYGQDLGSNICFECEFFNIMFLLYINENRNSELIYVESLKLMEFFNYKYNLISRELRNKGFLSSLSDYRNNRFKLYGIERDSNKGIIINLNSVLDINNMIKSLKIKAIIDSFYITSSTKKELYRLVDYKNYNIILKYFLANLIFQDEKEKSIDMIKTKNNVRIFLKFIKFLYGGDLEMSEEKIKYFEDNNKFRSSGYSLGKILNVESKKSIIYKLNNYLKTLNRKGLLEMIIHLLTVNSDAVLPKDLANSIMKSTENDLYYNVGLFIEGLLQPDNTNKKGENK
;
A
#
# COMPACT_ATOMS: atom_id res chain seq x y z
N MET A 1 -1.17 36.86 -11.69
CA MET A 1 -1.47 35.84 -10.67
C MET A 1 -0.24 34.96 -10.54
N LYS A 2 0.25 34.74 -9.32
CA LYS A 2 1.53 34.05 -9.08
C LYS A 2 1.34 32.53 -9.03
N ASN A 3 2.35 31.82 -9.52
CA ASN A 3 2.48 30.38 -9.32
C ASN A 3 3.13 30.14 -7.95
N ILE A 4 2.41 29.45 -7.06
CA ILE A 4 2.90 29.03 -5.75
C ILE A 4 3.29 27.56 -5.83
N LYS A 5 4.44 27.19 -5.26
CA LYS A 5 4.93 25.81 -5.23
C LYS A 5 5.16 25.35 -3.79
N PHE A 6 4.54 24.24 -3.44
CA PHE A 6 4.74 23.56 -2.17
C PHE A 6 5.42 22.22 -2.40
N PHE A 7 6.69 22.12 -2.00
CA PHE A 7 7.50 20.92 -2.19
C PHE A 7 7.19 19.87 -1.14
N ARG A 8 7.35 18.59 -1.47
CA ARG A 8 7.33 17.47 -0.52
C ARG A 8 8.50 17.59 0.45
N THR A 9 8.28 17.22 1.70
CA THR A 9 9.27 17.32 2.78
C THR A 9 9.73 15.99 3.35
N GLY A 10 8.99 14.90 3.13
CA GLY A 10 9.26 13.66 3.86
C GLY A 10 8.52 13.60 5.21
N GLU A 11 7.92 14.71 5.64
CA GLU A 11 7.12 14.79 6.86
C GLU A 11 5.65 14.48 6.52
N ILE A 12 5.10 13.47 7.20
CA ILE A 12 3.81 12.84 6.88
C ILE A 12 2.67 13.86 6.95
N VAL A 13 2.63 14.67 8.00
CA VAL A 13 1.53 15.61 8.26
C VAL A 13 1.51 16.68 7.19
N ARG A 14 2.67 17.28 6.89
CA ARG A 14 2.81 18.30 5.87
C ARG A 14 2.51 17.76 4.48
N ASP A 15 3.07 16.60 4.12
CA ASP A 15 2.90 16.02 2.79
C ASP A 15 1.44 15.60 2.52
N ILE A 16 0.76 15.03 3.50
CA ILE A 16 -0.69 14.75 3.39
C ILE A 16 -1.52 16.04 3.44
N GLY A 17 -1.08 17.05 4.19
CA GLY A 17 -1.67 18.39 4.15
C GLY A 17 -1.62 19.00 2.74
N ILE A 18 -0.51 18.86 2.03
CA ILE A 18 -0.37 19.27 0.62
C ILE A 18 -1.32 18.47 -0.28
N VAL A 19 -1.40 17.15 -0.10
CA VAL A 19 -2.33 16.30 -0.85
C VAL A 19 -3.78 16.73 -0.61
N ASN A 20 -4.15 17.07 0.63
CA ASN A 20 -5.49 17.52 0.94
C ASN A 20 -5.80 18.89 0.31
N LEU A 21 -4.86 19.83 0.39
CA LEU A 21 -4.99 21.12 -0.29
C LEU A 21 -5.28 20.92 -1.78
N TYR A 22 -4.51 20.06 -2.45
CA TYR A 22 -4.75 19.74 -3.86
C TYR A 22 -6.16 19.17 -4.12
N ARG A 23 -6.65 18.26 -3.27
CA ARG A 23 -8.01 17.70 -3.41
C ARG A 23 -9.07 18.79 -3.31
N ILE A 24 -8.96 19.68 -2.33
CA ILE A 24 -9.89 20.80 -2.14
C ILE A 24 -9.86 21.70 -3.39
N LEU A 25 -8.67 22.10 -3.84
CA LEU A 25 -8.51 22.97 -5.00
C LEU A 25 -9.07 22.35 -6.29
N LYS A 26 -8.84 21.05 -6.48
CA LYS A 26 -9.35 20.32 -7.65
C LYS A 26 -10.88 20.21 -7.66
N ASN A 27 -11.51 20.03 -6.50
CA ASN A 27 -12.97 19.96 -6.39
C ASN A 27 -13.64 21.32 -6.68
N GLU A 28 -12.91 22.41 -6.47
CA GLU A 28 -13.36 23.79 -6.67
C GLU A 28 -12.84 24.37 -8.00
N ASP A 29 -12.40 23.50 -8.93
CA ASP A 29 -11.90 23.84 -10.26
C ASP A 29 -10.76 24.89 -10.32
N TYR A 30 -9.94 24.96 -9.27
CA TYR A 30 -8.71 25.77 -9.30
C TYR A 30 -7.65 25.13 -10.19
N ASN A 31 -6.85 25.98 -10.85
CA ASN A 31 -5.70 25.54 -11.63
C ASN A 31 -4.55 25.10 -10.71
N ALA A 32 -4.58 23.82 -10.31
CA ALA A 32 -3.60 23.18 -9.44
C ALA A 32 -3.06 21.89 -10.08
N VAL A 33 -1.74 21.71 -10.05
CA VAL A 33 -1.05 20.55 -10.61
C VAL A 33 -0.25 19.85 -9.52
N LEU A 34 -0.61 18.61 -9.23
CA LEU A 34 0.13 17.74 -8.31
C LEU A 34 1.17 16.91 -9.07
N LYS A 35 2.44 17.04 -8.70
CA LYS A 35 3.58 16.24 -9.17
C LYS A 35 4.08 15.34 -8.03
N ASP A 36 5.05 14.48 -8.30
CA ASP A 36 5.59 13.55 -7.29
C ASP A 36 6.26 14.27 -6.11
N ASN A 37 6.88 15.43 -6.36
CA ASN A 37 7.68 16.16 -5.39
C ASN A 37 7.17 17.58 -5.07
N TYR A 38 6.12 18.06 -5.73
CA TYR A 38 5.50 19.35 -5.39
C TYR A 38 4.04 19.47 -5.85
N LEU A 39 3.32 20.39 -5.21
CA LEU A 39 2.06 20.95 -5.68
C LEU A 39 2.33 22.35 -6.25
N GLU A 40 1.86 22.62 -7.47
CA GLU A 40 1.89 23.95 -8.09
C GLU A 40 0.48 24.48 -8.23
N ILE A 41 0.27 25.75 -7.88
CA ILE A 41 -1.05 26.39 -7.88
C ILE A 41 -0.93 27.73 -8.58
N ASN A 42 -1.83 27.99 -9.53
CA ASN A 42 -1.86 29.22 -10.31
C ASN A 42 -3.04 30.09 -9.85
N GLY A 43 -2.75 31.03 -8.94
CA GLY A 43 -3.76 31.95 -8.41
C GLY A 43 -4.72 31.32 -7.41
N ILE A 44 -4.67 31.78 -6.16
CA ILE A 44 -5.68 31.53 -5.12
C ILE A 44 -6.20 32.87 -4.61
N ASN A 45 -7.52 32.97 -4.46
CA ASN A 45 -8.13 34.05 -3.71
C ASN A 45 -8.32 33.57 -2.25
N SER A 46 -7.54 34.13 -1.33
CA SER A 46 -7.55 33.81 0.10
C SER A 46 -8.95 33.88 0.72
N ARG A 47 -9.75 34.89 0.35
CA ARG A 47 -11.13 35.08 0.83
C ARG A 47 -12.06 34.00 0.31
N ASN A 48 -11.95 33.64 -0.97
CA ASN A 48 -12.76 32.55 -1.53
C ASN A 48 -12.39 31.21 -0.90
N PHE A 49 -11.09 30.94 -0.75
CA PHE A 49 -10.59 29.73 -0.11
C PHE A 49 -11.03 29.64 1.37
N TYR A 50 -11.06 30.76 2.09
CA TYR A 50 -11.64 30.83 3.43
C TYR A 50 -13.10 30.35 3.46
N ARG A 51 -13.94 30.82 2.51
CA ARG A 51 -15.35 30.42 2.43
C ARG A 51 -15.48 28.92 2.16
N ILE A 52 -14.69 28.38 1.24
CA ILE A 52 -14.65 26.93 0.95
C ILE A 52 -14.35 26.13 2.24
N ILE A 53 -13.34 26.52 3.00
CA ILE A 53 -12.97 25.80 4.22
C ILE A 53 -14.03 25.95 5.31
N VAL A 54 -14.48 27.17 5.58
CA VAL A 54 -15.37 27.45 6.73
C VAL A 54 -16.82 27.14 6.42
N GLU A 55 -17.35 27.70 5.33
CA GLU A 55 -18.78 27.63 5.00
C GLU A 55 -19.16 26.26 4.44
N ASN A 56 -18.24 25.54 3.80
CA ASN A 56 -18.53 24.22 3.21
C ASN A 56 -17.93 23.07 4.03
N ILE A 57 -16.60 23.04 4.20
CA ILE A 57 -15.91 21.88 4.77
C ILE A 57 -16.18 21.74 6.27
N LEU A 58 -15.91 22.79 7.07
CA LEU A 58 -16.16 22.76 8.51
C LEU A 58 -17.65 22.58 8.81
N PHE A 59 -18.51 23.23 8.04
CA PHE A 59 -19.95 23.07 8.16
C PHE A 59 -20.37 21.61 7.97
N LYS A 60 -19.88 20.93 6.91
CA LYS A 60 -20.17 19.52 6.66
C LYS A 60 -19.67 18.63 7.80
N ILE A 61 -18.47 18.89 8.33
CA ILE A 61 -17.92 18.17 9.49
C ILE A 61 -18.80 18.39 10.74
N ALA A 62 -19.33 19.59 10.94
CA ALA A 62 -20.21 19.90 12.06
C ALA A 62 -21.54 19.13 11.95
N ILE A 63 -22.18 19.12 10.78
CA ILE A 63 -23.39 18.34 10.52
C ILE A 63 -23.14 16.84 10.73
N ASP A 64 -21.98 16.34 10.30
CA ASP A 64 -21.55 14.97 10.56
C ASP A 64 -21.47 14.64 12.04
N GLY A 65 -20.91 15.55 12.84
CA GLY A 65 -20.83 15.42 14.30
C GLY A 65 -22.20 15.47 14.97
N ILE A 66 -23.10 16.33 14.47
CA ILE A 66 -24.49 16.44 14.95
C ILE A 66 -25.26 15.14 14.66
N ASN A 67 -25.15 14.60 13.45
CA ASN A 67 -25.83 13.36 13.07
C ASN A 67 -25.39 12.16 13.92
N ILE A 68 -24.12 12.10 14.34
CA ILE A 68 -23.65 11.06 15.29
C ILE A 68 -24.40 11.17 16.63
N GLU A 69 -24.62 12.37 17.14
CA GLU A 69 -25.34 12.58 18.40
C GLU A 69 -26.84 12.34 18.28
N LEU A 70 -27.46 12.77 17.17
CA LEU A 70 -28.86 12.48 16.87
C LEU A 70 -29.09 10.96 16.79
N THR A 71 -28.15 10.21 16.19
CA THR A 71 -28.20 8.75 16.16
C THR A 71 -28.23 8.15 17.57
N LYS A 72 -27.39 8.64 18.51
CA LYS A 72 -27.39 8.19 19.91
C LYS A 72 -28.71 8.48 20.61
N GLY A 73 -29.35 9.59 20.26
CA GLY A 73 -30.69 9.98 20.73
C GLY A 73 -31.84 9.30 19.99
N LYS A 74 -31.58 8.40 19.02
CA LYS A 74 -32.58 7.79 18.13
C LYS A 74 -33.48 8.82 17.42
N LYS A 75 -32.91 9.97 17.05
CA LYS A 75 -33.62 11.04 16.33
C LYS A 75 -33.35 10.95 14.82
N GLU A 76 -34.24 11.55 14.04
CA GLU A 76 -34.05 11.70 12.60
C GLU A 76 -32.74 12.46 12.30
N LEU A 77 -32.06 12.07 11.22
CA LEU A 77 -30.79 12.66 10.82
C LEU A 77 -31.02 13.86 9.90
N ILE A 78 -30.14 14.84 10.01
CA ILE A 78 -30.13 15.98 9.10
C ILE A 78 -29.64 15.50 7.72
N ASN A 79 -30.48 15.70 6.69
CA ASN A 79 -30.09 15.51 5.30
C ASN A 79 -29.15 16.66 4.87
N LYS A 80 -27.91 16.31 4.52
CA LYS A 80 -26.86 17.26 4.14
C LYS A 80 -27.15 18.01 2.85
N ASP A 81 -27.97 17.46 1.96
CA ASP A 81 -28.26 18.10 0.67
C ASP A 81 -29.28 19.24 0.82
N ASN A 82 -30.02 19.27 1.93
CA ASN A 82 -31.06 20.26 2.18
C ASN A 82 -30.59 21.42 3.07
N ILE A 83 -29.38 21.32 3.63
CA ILE A 83 -28.84 22.28 4.60
C ILE A 83 -27.47 22.80 4.16
N ASN A 84 -27.27 24.11 4.28
CA ASN A 84 -26.01 24.78 4.02
C ASN A 84 -25.81 25.93 5.02
N PHE A 85 -24.66 26.60 4.92
CA PHE A 85 -24.28 27.67 5.84
C PHE A 85 -25.26 28.87 5.83
N GLU A 86 -25.97 29.10 4.73
CA GLU A 86 -26.89 30.24 4.60
C GLU A 86 -28.29 29.92 5.13
N ASN A 87 -28.74 28.66 5.03
CA ASN A 87 -30.11 28.27 5.32
C ASN A 87 -30.29 27.51 6.65
N TYR A 88 -29.21 27.15 7.36
CA TYR A 88 -29.27 26.22 8.49
C TYR A 88 -30.24 26.66 9.60
N LYS A 89 -30.31 27.95 9.93
CA LYS A 89 -31.23 28.44 10.97
C LYS A 89 -32.68 28.14 10.60
N LYS A 90 -33.08 28.57 9.40
CA LYS A 90 -34.43 28.33 8.86
C LYS A 90 -34.74 26.84 8.74
N PHE A 91 -33.76 26.04 8.31
CA PHE A 91 -33.92 24.58 8.24
C PHE A 91 -34.19 23.97 9.63
N VAL A 92 -33.39 24.35 10.63
CA VAL A 92 -33.54 23.86 12.01
C VAL A 92 -34.85 24.34 12.63
N ASP A 93 -35.22 25.60 12.44
CA ASP A 93 -36.46 26.15 12.99
C ASP A 93 -37.70 25.42 12.44
N ASN A 94 -37.69 25.04 11.16
CA ASN A 94 -38.78 24.32 10.48
C ASN A 94 -38.76 22.80 10.70
N SER A 95 -37.76 22.26 11.39
CA SER A 95 -37.69 20.82 11.68
C SER A 95 -38.63 20.41 12.83
N ASP A 96 -38.96 19.12 12.90
CA ASP A 96 -39.78 18.53 13.96
C ASP A 96 -39.00 18.26 15.26
N TYR A 97 -37.76 18.75 15.37
CA TYR A 97 -36.97 18.62 16.59
C TYR A 97 -37.55 19.45 17.75
N ASP A 98 -37.42 18.95 18.98
CA ASP A 98 -37.72 19.75 20.17
C ASP A 98 -36.76 20.96 20.32
N ASP A 99 -37.19 21.99 21.05
CA ASP A 99 -36.43 23.25 21.24
C ASP A 99 -35.02 23.02 21.79
N LYS A 100 -34.85 22.04 22.68
CA LYS A 100 -33.54 21.71 23.25
C LYS A 100 -32.59 21.19 22.17
N THR A 101 -33.10 20.38 21.25
CA THR A 101 -32.36 19.83 20.12
C THR A 101 -32.09 20.88 19.07
N LYS A 102 -33.06 21.74 18.75
CA LYS A 102 -32.86 22.89 17.85
C LYS A 102 -31.73 23.80 18.34
N LYS A 103 -31.76 24.17 19.63
CA LYS A 103 -30.68 24.95 20.27
C LYS A 103 -29.33 24.23 20.24
N MET A 104 -29.29 22.93 20.51
CA MET A 104 -28.06 22.14 20.43
C MET A 104 -27.47 22.16 19.01
N ILE A 105 -28.30 21.97 17.98
CA ILE A 105 -27.88 21.97 16.57
C ILE A 105 -27.33 23.35 16.19
N ILE A 106 -28.09 24.43 16.45
CA ILE A 106 -27.67 25.81 16.13
C ILE A 106 -26.37 26.14 16.84
N ASN A 107 -26.27 25.89 18.15
CA ASN A 107 -25.07 26.18 18.92
C ASN A 107 -23.85 25.42 18.38
N LYS A 108 -24.01 24.18 17.93
CA LYS A 108 -22.92 23.41 17.33
C LYS A 108 -22.49 23.92 15.96
N ILE A 109 -23.43 24.36 15.14
CA ILE A 109 -23.13 24.97 13.85
C ILE A 109 -22.45 26.33 14.07
N GLU A 110 -22.81 27.09 15.10
CA GLU A 110 -22.20 28.39 15.39
C GLU A 110 -20.86 28.28 16.13
N SER A 111 -20.61 27.17 16.86
CA SER A 111 -19.36 26.91 17.60
C SER A 111 -18.36 26.02 16.84
N GLN A 112 -18.25 26.24 15.53
CA GLN A 112 -17.33 25.48 14.68
C GLN A 112 -15.89 25.99 14.81
N TYR A 113 -15.01 25.09 15.24
CA TYR A 113 -13.55 25.27 15.22
C TYR A 113 -12.92 24.21 14.32
N ILE A 114 -11.63 24.35 13.99
CA ILE A 114 -10.92 23.25 13.32
C ILE A 114 -11.02 21.99 14.22
N PRO A 115 -11.42 20.83 13.68
CA PRO A 115 -11.67 19.70 14.55
C PRO A 115 -10.39 19.16 15.15
N TYR A 116 -10.55 18.49 16.30
CA TYR A 116 -9.49 18.07 17.21
C TYR A 116 -8.70 19.22 17.85
N LEU A 117 -8.76 20.48 17.40
CA LEU A 117 -8.08 21.68 17.95
C LEU A 117 -8.57 22.17 19.34
N ARG A 118 -8.93 21.30 20.31
CA ARG A 118 -9.54 21.74 21.59
C ARG A 118 -8.70 22.76 22.39
N ASN A 119 -7.41 22.50 22.58
CA ASN A 119 -6.57 23.32 23.46
C ASN A 119 -5.83 24.47 22.75
N SER A 120 -5.99 24.59 21.43
CA SER A 120 -5.32 25.65 20.67
C SER A 120 -5.93 27.02 21.00
N GLY A 121 -5.10 27.95 21.46
CA GLY A 121 -5.47 29.35 21.70
C GLY A 121 -5.58 30.19 20.42
N LYS A 122 -5.41 29.56 19.25
CA LYS A 122 -5.31 30.20 17.95
C LYS A 122 -6.38 29.70 16.97
N PHE A 123 -6.46 28.38 16.81
CA PHE A 123 -7.34 27.71 15.85
C PHE A 123 -8.39 26.81 16.50
N GLY A 124 -8.53 26.93 17.82
CA GLY A 124 -9.23 25.97 18.67
C GLY A 124 -10.25 26.60 19.60
N ALA A 125 -10.89 25.76 20.41
CA ALA A 125 -11.90 26.21 21.37
C ALA A 125 -11.34 27.20 22.41
N ASN A 126 -10.03 27.16 22.68
CA ASN A 126 -9.35 28.10 23.56
C ASN A 126 -8.95 29.42 22.87
N ALA A 127 -9.36 29.66 21.62
CA ALA A 127 -9.16 30.95 20.94
C ALA A 127 -10.01 32.09 21.52
N GLY A 128 -10.78 31.83 22.58
CA GLY A 128 -11.66 32.78 23.25
C GLY A 128 -13.07 32.73 22.67
N ASN A 129 -13.19 32.90 21.36
CA ASN A 129 -14.45 32.75 20.62
C ASN A 129 -14.20 32.35 19.15
N VAL A 130 -15.29 32.07 18.43
CA VAL A 130 -15.27 31.63 17.03
C VAL A 130 -14.80 32.74 16.09
N GLU A 131 -15.18 33.99 16.37
CA GLU A 131 -14.74 35.17 15.61
C GLU A 131 -13.20 35.32 15.61
N ASN A 132 -12.57 35.15 16.77
CA ASN A 132 -11.12 35.15 16.93
C ASN A 132 -10.46 34.02 16.14
N PHE A 133 -11.06 32.83 16.14
CA PHE A 133 -10.62 31.73 15.28
C PHE A 133 -10.67 32.14 13.80
N HIS A 134 -11.80 32.69 13.34
CA HIS A 134 -11.94 33.12 11.94
C HIS A 134 -10.92 34.19 11.57
N ASN A 135 -10.66 35.16 12.44
CA ASN A 135 -9.67 36.21 12.21
C ASN A 135 -8.25 35.63 12.10
N ASN A 136 -7.87 34.74 13.02
CA ASN A 136 -6.58 34.04 12.96
C ASN A 136 -6.45 33.17 11.70
N PHE A 137 -7.54 32.51 11.30
CA PHE A 137 -7.55 31.64 10.12
C PHE A 137 -7.46 32.45 8.82
N LYS A 138 -8.15 33.59 8.71
CA LYS A 138 -7.96 34.53 7.59
C LYS A 138 -6.52 35.01 7.53
N LYS A 139 -5.93 35.42 8.65
CA LYS A 139 -4.55 35.92 8.70
C LYS A 139 -3.53 34.87 8.25
N ILE A 140 -3.67 33.60 8.63
CA ILE A 140 -2.76 32.55 8.13
C ILE A 140 -2.94 32.30 6.63
N LEU A 141 -4.16 32.36 6.10
CA LEU A 141 -4.40 32.25 4.66
C LEU A 141 -3.78 33.42 3.88
N GLU A 142 -3.89 34.64 4.41
CA GLU A 142 -3.22 35.81 3.84
C GLU A 142 -1.71 35.62 3.81
N ILE A 143 -1.10 35.13 4.89
CA ILE A 143 0.34 34.89 4.96
C ILE A 143 0.80 33.82 3.94
N VAL A 144 0.00 32.77 3.73
CA VAL A 144 0.38 31.64 2.88
C VAL A 144 0.12 31.91 1.39
N PHE A 145 -0.96 32.61 1.06
CA PHE A 145 -1.42 32.77 -0.33
C PHE A 145 -1.27 34.19 -0.89
N GLU A 146 -1.20 35.22 -0.05
CA GLU A 146 -1.00 36.59 -0.51
C GLU A 146 0.48 36.97 -0.45
N GLU A 147 0.96 37.67 -1.48
CA GLU A 147 2.29 38.28 -1.42
C GLU A 147 2.28 39.43 -0.40
N LYS A 148 2.70 39.12 0.82
CA LYS A 148 3.11 40.16 1.77
C LYS A 148 4.59 40.45 1.54
N SER A 149 4.98 41.72 1.61
CA SER A 149 6.41 42.07 1.57
C SER A 149 7.13 41.42 2.76
N GLU A 150 8.37 41.03 2.57
CA GLU A 150 9.19 40.50 3.67
C GLU A 150 9.30 41.53 4.81
N GLU A 151 9.29 42.82 4.46
CA GLU A 151 9.21 43.94 5.40
C GLU A 151 7.92 43.93 6.23
N PHE A 152 6.75 43.69 5.64
CA PHE A 152 5.49 43.58 6.37
C PHE A 152 5.53 42.44 7.38
N LEU A 153 5.96 41.24 6.94
CA LEU A 153 6.04 40.08 7.81
C LEU A 153 7.04 40.27 8.94
N ASN A 154 8.17 40.94 8.66
CA ASN A 154 9.17 41.25 9.67
C ASN A 154 8.67 42.28 10.68
N ASN A 155 7.96 43.32 10.24
CA ASN A 155 7.40 44.35 11.10
C ASN A 155 6.31 43.80 12.04
N GLU A 156 5.43 42.94 11.53
CA GLU A 156 4.39 42.33 12.36
C GLU A 156 4.97 41.23 13.26
N TYR A 157 5.73 40.28 12.70
CA TYR A 157 6.04 39.02 13.37
C TYR A 157 7.50 38.84 13.82
N GLU A 158 8.41 39.72 13.41
CA GLU A 158 9.86 39.67 13.70
C GLU A 158 10.50 38.34 13.26
N LYS A 159 11.21 38.38 12.12
CA LYS A 159 11.91 37.23 11.55
C LYS A 159 13.04 36.77 12.47
N ILE A 160 13.12 35.47 12.72
CA ILE A 160 14.25 34.81 13.36
C ILE A 160 15.12 34.22 12.24
N GLU A 161 16.45 34.32 12.35
CA GLU A 161 17.41 33.74 11.39
C GLU A 161 17.44 32.19 11.37
N THR A 162 16.43 31.54 11.93
CA THR A 162 16.31 30.09 11.96
C THR A 162 15.32 29.61 10.89
N LYS A 163 15.73 28.60 10.13
CA LYS A 163 14.87 27.93 9.14
C LYS A 163 13.89 26.98 9.83
N CYS A 164 12.75 26.76 9.17
CA CYS A 164 11.75 25.84 9.65
C CYS A 164 12.30 24.40 9.74
N SER A 165 12.09 23.71 10.85
CA SER A 165 12.53 22.33 11.06
C SER A 165 11.78 21.28 10.24
N ILE A 166 10.73 21.68 9.51
CA ILE A 166 9.89 20.78 8.70
C ILE A 166 10.15 21.01 7.22
N CYS A 167 9.96 22.24 6.74
CA CYS A 167 10.18 22.55 5.33
C CYS A 167 11.62 22.89 4.99
N HIS A 168 12.46 23.21 5.98
CA HIS A 168 13.85 23.63 5.81
C HIS A 168 14.06 24.82 4.85
N ASN A 169 12.97 25.48 4.43
CA ASN A 169 12.99 26.53 3.41
C ASN A 169 12.57 27.89 3.96
N ASN A 170 11.42 27.93 4.64
CA ASN A 170 10.85 29.18 5.15
C ASN A 170 11.47 29.58 6.49
N TYR A 171 11.53 30.88 6.73
CA TYR A 171 11.94 31.44 8.01
C TYR A 171 10.86 31.25 9.07
N VAL A 172 11.31 31.26 10.33
CA VAL A 172 10.44 31.27 11.49
C VAL A 172 10.38 32.69 12.05
N TYR A 173 9.28 32.98 12.74
CA TYR A 173 9.00 34.30 13.29
C TYR A 173 8.85 34.21 14.80
N LYS A 174 9.22 35.28 15.51
CA LYS A 174 9.19 35.33 16.97
C LYS A 174 7.78 35.49 17.51
N TYR A 175 6.96 36.32 16.88
CA TYR A 175 5.59 36.57 17.30
C TYR A 175 4.59 35.68 16.56
N ASP A 176 3.55 35.28 17.27
CA ASP A 176 2.47 34.43 16.74
C ASP A 176 1.34 35.27 16.14
N ILE A 177 0.52 34.63 15.30
CA ILE A 177 -0.79 35.17 14.92
C ILE A 177 -1.72 35.03 16.12
N THR A 178 -2.26 36.14 16.59
CA THR A 178 -3.17 36.19 17.72
C THR A 178 -4.24 37.26 17.52
N HIS A 179 -5.38 37.07 18.17
CA HIS A 179 -6.48 38.05 18.22
C HIS A 179 -6.25 39.12 19.30
N LYS A 180 -5.20 38.98 20.12
CA LYS A 180 -4.88 39.91 21.20
C LYS A 180 -4.11 41.11 20.67
N GLU A 181 -4.27 42.25 21.33
CA GLU A 181 -3.52 43.48 21.00
C GLU A 181 -2.02 43.37 21.32
N GLU A 182 -1.66 42.55 22.32
CA GLU A 182 -0.27 42.29 22.69
C GLU A 182 0.41 41.33 21.71
N LYS A 183 1.63 41.68 21.24
CA LYS A 183 2.47 40.74 20.50
C LYS A 183 2.85 39.58 21.42
N LYS A 184 2.45 38.36 21.03
CA LYS A 184 2.69 37.16 21.82
C LYS A 184 3.83 36.36 21.20
N GLU A 185 4.87 36.08 21.99
CA GLU A 185 5.95 35.20 21.56
C GLU A 185 5.44 33.78 21.32
N ARG A 186 5.96 33.15 20.26
CA ARG A 186 5.63 31.78 19.91
C ARG A 186 6.21 30.82 20.93
N LYS A 187 5.33 30.11 21.63
CA LYS A 187 5.69 28.93 22.43
C LYS A 187 5.32 27.71 21.60
N THR A 188 6.32 27.12 20.95
CA THR A 188 6.24 26.20 19.81
C THR A 188 5.51 24.87 20.04
N SER A 189 4.97 24.59 21.24
CA SER A 189 4.33 23.30 21.54
C SER A 189 3.06 23.34 22.41
N LYS A 190 2.54 24.51 22.81
CA LYS A 190 1.28 24.56 23.59
C LYS A 190 0.01 24.48 22.73
N TYR A 191 0.13 24.63 21.41
CA TYR A 191 -1.01 24.88 20.51
C TYR A 191 -1.04 24.01 19.24
N LEU A 192 -0.13 23.05 19.12
CA LEU A 192 0.03 22.13 17.99
C LEU A 192 0.13 20.71 18.57
N TYR A 193 -0.57 19.77 17.97
CA TYR A 193 -0.80 18.43 18.50
C TYR A 193 0.42 17.54 18.68
N SER A 194 0.21 16.51 19.51
CA SER A 194 1.03 15.32 19.64
C SER A 194 0.95 14.46 18.39
N PHE A 195 1.86 14.63 17.44
CA PHE A 195 2.14 13.53 16.53
C PHE A 195 3.15 12.61 17.21
N MET A 196 2.68 11.65 18.00
CA MET A 196 3.54 10.53 18.38
C MET A 196 3.61 9.58 17.19
N GLY A 197 4.68 9.69 16.41
CA GLY A 197 5.02 8.77 15.34
C GLY A 197 6.21 7.90 15.73
N SER A 198 6.22 6.66 15.26
CA SER A 198 7.35 5.73 15.43
C SER A 198 8.61 6.13 14.65
N GLU A 199 8.54 7.15 13.81
CA GLU A 199 9.66 7.77 13.10
C GLU A 199 9.64 9.26 13.42
N ASN A 200 10.79 9.82 13.85
CA ASN A 200 11.07 11.21 14.23
C ASN A 200 10.14 12.27 13.62
N ASN A 201 8.94 12.43 14.17
CA ASN A 201 8.09 13.56 13.79
C ASN A 201 8.63 14.80 14.53
N MET A 202 8.96 15.85 13.78
CA MET A 202 9.44 17.11 14.36
C MET A 202 8.33 17.87 15.12
N PHE A 203 7.07 17.44 14.98
CA PHE A 203 5.97 17.87 15.84
C PHE A 203 5.98 17.12 17.18
N ASN A 204 6.85 17.55 18.10
CA ASN A 204 6.94 16.97 19.44
C ASN A 204 5.97 17.61 20.44
N ASN A 205 5.59 16.78 21.43
CA ASN A 205 4.59 17.08 22.44
C ASN A 205 5.22 17.38 23.80
N TYR A 206 4.66 18.34 24.53
CA TYR A 206 4.92 18.67 25.94
C TYR A 206 6.37 19.00 26.37
N GLY A 207 6.56 20.27 26.75
CA GLY A 207 7.27 20.60 27.99
C GLY A 207 8.80 20.49 28.00
N GLN A 208 9.43 20.05 26.92
CA GLN A 208 10.84 20.32 26.71
C GLN A 208 10.95 21.47 25.72
N ASP A 209 11.62 22.55 26.11
CA ASP A 209 12.00 23.70 25.30
C ASP A 209 13.01 23.29 24.19
N LEU A 210 12.69 22.27 23.41
CA LEU A 210 13.48 21.77 22.30
C LEU A 210 12.87 22.30 21.00
N GLY A 211 13.14 23.58 20.72
CA GLY A 211 13.57 24.06 19.40
C GLY A 211 12.76 23.71 18.14
N SER A 212 11.48 23.32 18.19
CA SER A 212 10.69 23.08 16.98
C SER A 212 10.31 24.41 16.30
N ASN A 213 11.23 24.91 15.49
CA ASN A 213 11.06 26.12 14.69
C ASN A 213 10.11 25.82 13.52
N ILE A 214 8.81 26.09 13.69
CA ILE A 214 7.79 25.81 12.66
C ILE A 214 7.35 27.11 11.98
N CYS A 215 7.37 27.19 10.64
CA CYS A 215 6.88 28.35 9.91
C CYS A 215 5.34 28.34 9.76
N PHE A 216 4.74 29.50 9.45
CA PHE A 216 3.28 29.60 9.25
C PHE A 216 2.76 28.71 8.10
N GLU A 217 3.53 28.51 7.04
CA GLU A 217 3.16 27.57 5.96
C GLU A 217 2.99 26.14 6.48
N CYS A 218 3.90 25.66 7.33
CA CYS A 218 3.80 24.31 7.90
C CYS A 218 2.65 24.22 8.91
N GLU A 219 2.37 25.28 9.68
CA GLU A 219 1.17 25.33 10.53
C GLU A 219 -0.12 25.24 9.69
N PHE A 220 -0.17 25.90 8.54
CA PHE A 220 -1.30 25.81 7.62
C PHE A 220 -1.49 24.37 7.10
N PHE A 221 -0.42 23.69 6.70
CA PHE A 221 -0.53 22.30 6.23
C PHE A 221 -0.97 21.32 7.32
N ASN A 222 -0.70 21.61 8.59
CA ASN A 222 -1.28 20.85 9.68
C ASN A 222 -2.79 21.00 9.74
N ILE A 223 -3.31 22.21 9.55
CA ILE A 223 -4.76 22.44 9.48
C ILE A 223 -5.35 21.63 8.32
N MET A 224 -4.70 21.65 7.15
CA MET A 224 -5.13 20.84 6.00
C MET A 224 -5.12 19.34 6.30
N PHE A 225 -4.11 18.84 7.00
CA PHE A 225 -4.07 17.45 7.46
C PHE A 225 -5.21 17.11 8.43
N LEU A 226 -5.52 17.99 9.39
CA LEU A 226 -6.62 17.77 10.34
C LEU A 226 -7.97 17.69 9.62
N LEU A 227 -8.20 18.58 8.65
CA LEU A 227 -9.41 18.53 7.82
C LEU A 227 -9.50 17.21 7.05
N TYR A 228 -8.39 16.78 6.45
CA TYR A 228 -8.30 15.50 5.73
C TYR A 228 -8.75 14.30 6.59
N ILE A 229 -8.25 14.20 7.83
CA ILE A 229 -8.60 13.09 8.73
C ILE A 229 -10.05 13.12 9.19
N ASN A 230 -10.64 14.31 9.32
CA ASN A 230 -12.03 14.46 9.72
C ASN A 230 -13.00 14.12 8.59
N GLU A 231 -12.79 14.70 7.41
CA GLU A 231 -13.67 14.51 6.26
C GLU A 231 -13.78 13.04 5.86
N ASN A 232 -12.64 12.34 5.85
CA ASN A 232 -12.59 10.96 5.37
C ASN A 232 -12.83 9.94 6.51
N ARG A 233 -12.81 10.38 7.78
CA ARG A 233 -12.88 9.52 8.98
C ARG A 233 -11.88 8.36 8.96
N ASN A 234 -10.74 8.56 8.32
CA ASN A 234 -9.75 7.52 8.09
C ASN A 234 -9.23 6.95 9.40
N SER A 235 -9.17 5.61 9.49
CA SER A 235 -8.46 4.87 10.53
C SER A 235 -7.04 4.52 10.11
N GLU A 236 -6.74 4.58 8.81
CA GLU A 236 -5.41 4.31 8.26
C GLU A 236 -5.07 5.29 7.14
N LEU A 237 -3.78 5.47 6.89
CA LEU A 237 -3.21 6.34 5.87
C LEU A 237 -2.03 5.65 5.19
N ILE A 238 -1.96 5.78 3.87
CA ILE A 238 -0.84 5.29 3.06
C ILE A 238 0.13 6.44 2.81
N TYR A 239 1.40 6.23 3.13
CA TYR A 239 2.49 7.17 2.85
C TYR A 239 3.50 6.55 1.88
N VAL A 240 3.87 7.32 0.85
CA VAL A 240 4.79 6.95 -0.22
C VAL A 240 5.58 8.18 -0.62
N GLU A 241 6.81 8.02 -1.12
CA GLU A 241 7.69 9.11 -1.57
C GLU A 241 7.25 9.78 -2.90
N SER A 242 5.94 9.92 -3.13
CA SER A 242 5.35 10.70 -4.21
C SER A 242 4.01 11.27 -3.76
N LEU A 243 3.83 12.59 -3.84
CA LEU A 243 2.55 13.24 -3.52
C LEU A 243 1.43 12.74 -4.42
N LYS A 244 1.70 12.57 -5.72
CA LYS A 244 0.74 12.07 -6.71
C LYS A 244 0.28 10.66 -6.37
N LEU A 245 1.20 9.79 -5.97
CA LEU A 245 0.86 8.44 -5.54
C LEU A 245 0.12 8.45 -4.20
N MET A 246 0.53 9.27 -3.24
CA MET A 246 -0.19 9.42 -1.97
C MET A 246 -1.64 9.85 -2.19
N GLU A 247 -1.91 10.80 -3.09
CA GLU A 247 -3.27 11.21 -3.45
C GLU A 247 -4.07 10.04 -4.01
N PHE A 248 -3.53 9.35 -5.01
CA PHE A 248 -4.20 8.23 -5.66
C PHE A 248 -4.50 7.09 -4.69
N PHE A 249 -3.51 6.66 -3.90
CA PHE A 249 -3.65 5.51 -3.02
C PHE A 249 -4.57 5.78 -1.86
N ASN A 250 -4.48 6.95 -1.23
CA ASN A 250 -5.40 7.27 -0.15
C ASN A 250 -6.83 7.50 -0.66
N TYR A 251 -7.01 8.07 -1.87
CA TYR A 251 -8.34 8.14 -2.49
C TYR A 251 -8.93 6.74 -2.73
N LYS A 252 -8.15 5.83 -3.34
CA LYS A 252 -8.57 4.45 -3.57
C LYS A 252 -8.81 3.67 -2.29
N TYR A 253 -7.96 3.85 -1.28
CA TYR A 253 -8.12 3.25 0.05
C TYR A 253 -9.46 3.66 0.68
N ASN A 254 -9.80 4.96 0.64
CA ASN A 254 -11.06 5.46 1.20
C ASN A 254 -12.29 4.89 0.49
N LEU A 255 -12.21 4.64 -0.82
CA LEU A 255 -13.29 4.00 -1.58
C LEU A 255 -13.42 2.49 -1.31
N ILE A 256 -12.33 1.81 -0.92
CA ILE A 256 -12.19 0.34 -0.94
C ILE A 256 -11.90 -0.22 0.46
N SER A 257 -12.07 0.53 1.55
CA SER A 257 -11.71 0.10 2.92
C SER A 257 -12.40 -1.20 3.41
N ARG A 258 -13.39 -1.74 2.68
CA ARG A 258 -13.93 -3.10 2.88
C ARG A 258 -13.23 -4.23 2.10
N GLU A 259 -12.38 -3.95 1.13
CA GLU A 259 -11.76 -4.93 0.22
C GLU A 259 -10.24 -4.76 0.03
N LEU A 260 -9.48 -4.44 1.07
CA LEU A 260 -8.00 -4.47 1.02
C LEU A 260 -7.40 -5.85 0.72
N ARG A 261 -8.26 -6.88 0.62
CA ARG A 261 -7.93 -8.23 0.15
C ARG A 261 -8.20 -8.47 -1.33
N ASN A 262 -8.64 -7.44 -2.08
CA ASN A 262 -8.94 -7.59 -3.49
C ASN A 262 -7.64 -7.71 -4.30
N LYS A 263 -7.47 -8.84 -5.00
CA LYS A 263 -6.33 -9.12 -5.88
C LYS A 263 -6.10 -8.01 -6.91
N GLY A 264 -7.16 -7.29 -7.34
CA GLY A 264 -7.08 -6.17 -8.28
C GLY A 264 -6.36 -4.93 -7.73
N PHE A 265 -6.59 -4.57 -6.47
CA PHE A 265 -5.89 -3.45 -5.82
C PHE A 265 -4.39 -3.76 -5.63
N LEU A 266 -4.08 -4.98 -5.17
CA LEU A 266 -2.70 -5.45 -5.05
C LEU A 266 -1.99 -5.57 -6.41
N SER A 267 -2.71 -5.92 -7.47
CA SER A 267 -2.18 -5.90 -8.84
C SER A 267 -1.91 -4.47 -9.32
N SER A 268 -2.80 -3.52 -9.00
CA SER A 268 -2.58 -2.11 -9.36
C SER A 268 -1.39 -1.51 -8.60
N LEU A 269 -1.15 -1.95 -7.36
CA LEU A 269 0.05 -1.62 -6.57
C LEU A 269 1.33 -2.19 -7.21
N SER A 270 1.24 -3.34 -7.88
CA SER A 270 2.40 -4.03 -8.46
C SER A 270 3.07 -3.30 -9.63
N ASP A 271 2.36 -2.36 -10.26
CA ASP A 271 2.91 -1.54 -11.33
C ASP A 271 3.89 -0.47 -10.81
N TYR A 272 3.90 -0.21 -9.50
CA TYR A 272 4.71 0.83 -8.85
C TYR A 272 5.93 0.25 -8.11
N ARG A 273 6.69 -0.61 -8.82
CA ARG A 273 7.75 -1.53 -8.34
C ARG A 273 8.87 -0.97 -7.43
N ASN A 274 8.94 0.36 -7.24
CA ASN A 274 10.03 1.03 -6.52
C ASN A 274 9.62 1.73 -5.23
N ASN A 275 8.37 1.62 -4.80
CA ASN A 275 7.89 2.37 -3.65
C ASN A 275 7.63 1.45 -2.45
N ARG A 276 8.25 1.78 -1.29
CA ARG A 276 7.86 1.22 0.00
C ARG A 276 6.64 1.99 0.49
N PHE A 277 5.55 1.28 0.77
CA PHE A 277 4.32 1.89 1.24
C PHE A 277 4.29 1.76 2.74
N LYS A 278 4.29 2.89 3.45
CA LYS A 278 4.12 2.88 4.90
C LYS A 278 2.64 3.06 5.20
N LEU A 279 2.05 2.07 5.87
CA LEU A 279 0.68 2.13 6.34
C LEU A 279 0.70 2.62 7.79
N TYR A 280 0.08 3.77 8.01
CA TYR A 280 -0.05 4.37 9.33
C TYR A 280 -1.47 4.20 9.86
N GLY A 281 -1.62 3.69 11.08
CA GLY A 281 -2.85 3.74 11.84
C GLY A 281 -3.05 5.12 12.45
N ILE A 282 -4.31 5.56 12.52
CA ILE A 282 -4.69 6.87 13.04
C ILE A 282 -5.61 6.69 14.23
N GLU A 283 -5.12 7.12 15.39
CA GLU A 283 -5.84 7.09 16.65
C GLU A 283 -6.19 8.51 17.09
N ARG A 284 -7.38 8.66 17.68
CA ARG A 284 -7.91 9.94 18.17
C ARG A 284 -7.95 9.87 19.69
N ASP A 285 -7.17 10.72 20.34
CA ASP A 285 -7.09 10.86 21.78
C ASP A 285 -7.61 12.24 22.21
N SER A 286 -8.43 12.27 23.25
CA SER A 286 -9.08 13.49 23.73
C SER A 286 -8.13 14.53 24.33
N ASN A 287 -6.95 14.10 24.79
CA ASN A 287 -5.93 14.95 25.41
C ASN A 287 -4.72 15.14 24.50
N LYS A 288 -4.35 14.10 23.73
CA LYS A 288 -3.20 14.08 22.84
C LYS A 288 -3.53 14.43 21.39
N GLY A 289 -4.80 14.48 20.99
CA GLY A 289 -5.19 14.80 19.61
C GLY A 289 -5.06 13.61 18.66
N ILE A 290 -4.29 13.73 17.57
CA ILE A 290 -4.15 12.67 16.57
C ILE A 290 -2.81 11.96 16.72
N ILE A 291 -2.85 10.66 16.98
CA ILE A 291 -1.67 9.79 17.05
C ILE A 291 -1.55 9.03 15.74
N ILE A 292 -0.34 8.99 15.16
CA ILE A 292 -0.04 8.34 13.88
C ILE A 292 0.96 7.20 14.13
N ASN A 293 0.48 5.96 14.16
CA ASN A 293 1.31 4.79 14.45
C ASN A 293 1.68 4.07 13.15
N LEU A 294 2.95 3.70 12.94
CA LEU A 294 3.30 2.84 11.80
C LEU A 294 2.76 1.42 12.05
N ASN A 295 1.73 1.02 11.31
CA ASN A 295 1.13 -0.31 11.41
C ASN A 295 1.97 -1.34 10.65
N SER A 296 2.35 -1.01 9.42
CA SER A 296 3.15 -1.91 8.59
C SER A 296 3.88 -1.17 7.48
N VAL A 297 4.98 -1.77 7.02
CA VAL A 297 5.62 -1.39 5.75
C VAL A 297 5.25 -2.45 4.73
N LEU A 298 4.44 -2.07 3.75
CA LEU A 298 4.07 -2.97 2.66
C LEU A 298 5.22 -3.00 1.65
N ASP A 299 5.86 -4.15 1.58
CA ASP A 299 6.81 -4.49 0.52
C ASP A 299 6.04 -5.15 -0.62
N ILE A 300 5.72 -4.35 -1.63
CA ILE A 300 4.95 -4.79 -2.79
C ILE A 300 5.65 -5.92 -3.55
N ASN A 301 6.98 -5.91 -3.64
CA ASN A 301 7.71 -6.95 -4.35
C ASN A 301 7.53 -8.30 -3.65
N ASN A 302 7.56 -8.31 -2.32
CA ASN A 302 7.23 -9.48 -1.53
C ASN A 302 5.75 -9.90 -1.65
N MET A 303 4.81 -8.95 -1.75
CA MET A 303 3.39 -9.26 -1.96
C MET A 303 3.11 -9.87 -3.34
N ILE A 304 3.67 -9.30 -4.41
CA ILE A 304 3.61 -9.86 -5.77
C ILE A 304 4.18 -11.28 -5.76
N LYS A 305 5.34 -11.47 -5.09
CA LYS A 305 5.96 -12.78 -4.96
C LYS A 305 5.01 -13.78 -4.32
N SER A 306 4.37 -13.42 -3.22
CA SER A 306 3.37 -14.23 -2.55
C SER A 306 2.16 -14.55 -3.44
N LEU A 307 1.64 -13.57 -4.19
CA LEU A 307 0.51 -13.78 -5.11
C LEU A 307 0.86 -14.74 -6.26
N LYS A 308 2.05 -14.59 -6.85
CA LYS A 308 2.53 -15.49 -7.91
C LYS A 308 2.69 -16.92 -7.40
N ILE A 309 3.21 -17.10 -6.18
CA ILE A 309 3.31 -18.44 -5.57
C ILE A 309 1.92 -19.02 -5.29
N LYS A 310 0.98 -18.23 -4.78
CA LYS A 310 -0.42 -18.67 -4.57
C LYS A 310 -1.07 -19.11 -5.89
N ALA A 311 -0.83 -18.41 -6.99
CA ALA A 311 -1.30 -18.81 -8.32
C ALA A 311 -0.65 -20.13 -8.81
N ILE A 312 0.63 -20.36 -8.52
CA ILE A 312 1.30 -21.64 -8.79
C ILE A 312 0.63 -22.77 -7.98
N ILE A 313 0.37 -22.55 -6.69
CA ILE A 313 -0.35 -23.49 -5.81
C ILE A 313 -1.75 -23.81 -6.37
N ASP A 314 -2.47 -22.79 -6.87
CA ASP A 314 -3.81 -22.97 -7.44
C ASP A 314 -3.83 -23.91 -8.64
N SER A 315 -2.78 -23.83 -9.47
CA SER A 315 -2.62 -24.68 -10.65
C SER A 315 -2.23 -26.12 -10.33
N PHE A 316 -1.64 -26.38 -9.15
CA PHE A 316 -1.17 -27.71 -8.76
C PHE A 316 -2.36 -28.62 -8.41
N TYR A 317 -2.36 -29.88 -8.86
CA TYR A 317 -3.45 -30.83 -8.64
C TYR A 317 -3.42 -31.38 -7.20
N ILE A 318 -3.96 -30.59 -6.27
CA ILE A 318 -4.09 -30.89 -4.84
C ILE A 318 -5.46 -30.46 -4.30
N THR A 319 -5.83 -30.98 -3.13
CA THR A 319 -7.11 -30.71 -2.48
C THR A 319 -7.21 -29.26 -1.98
N SER A 320 -8.44 -28.77 -1.82
CA SER A 320 -8.71 -27.41 -1.32
C SER A 320 -8.22 -27.18 0.12
N SER A 321 -8.22 -28.21 0.97
CA SER A 321 -7.70 -28.13 2.35
C SER A 321 -6.18 -27.90 2.35
N THR A 322 -5.45 -28.67 1.55
CA THR A 322 -4.01 -28.49 1.34
C THR A 322 -3.67 -27.11 0.81
N LYS A 323 -4.44 -26.59 -0.17
CA LYS A 323 -4.20 -25.23 -0.71
C LYS A 323 -4.19 -24.17 0.38
N LYS A 324 -5.12 -24.25 1.35
CA LYS A 324 -5.18 -23.33 2.50
C LYS A 324 -3.94 -23.43 3.39
N GLU A 325 -3.44 -24.63 3.63
CA GLU A 325 -2.21 -24.84 4.41
C GLU A 325 -0.98 -24.27 3.69
N LEU A 326 -0.84 -24.53 2.40
CA LEU A 326 0.26 -23.98 1.59
C LEU A 326 0.21 -22.46 1.52
N TYR A 327 -0.98 -21.85 1.46
CA TYR A 327 -1.12 -20.39 1.53
C TYR A 327 -0.57 -19.82 2.84
N ARG A 328 -0.79 -20.48 3.98
CA ARG A 328 -0.19 -20.05 5.25
C ARG A 328 1.33 -20.08 5.18
N LEU A 329 1.91 -21.12 4.56
CA LEU A 329 3.36 -21.20 4.35
C LEU A 329 3.90 -20.09 3.44
N VAL A 330 3.12 -19.63 2.45
CA VAL A 330 3.47 -18.44 1.65
C VAL A 330 3.54 -17.19 2.52
N ASP A 331 2.55 -16.99 3.38
CA ASP A 331 2.48 -15.83 4.28
C ASP A 331 3.64 -15.84 5.29
N TYR A 332 4.07 -17.03 5.75
CA TYR A 332 5.26 -17.22 6.59
C TYR A 332 6.59 -17.28 5.81
N LYS A 333 6.59 -17.08 4.49
CA LYS A 333 7.78 -17.13 3.62
C LYS A 333 8.54 -18.48 3.66
N ASN A 334 7.86 -19.58 3.99
CA ASN A 334 8.44 -20.92 4.12
C ASN A 334 8.42 -21.69 2.79
N TYR A 335 9.07 -21.16 1.76
CA TYR A 335 8.99 -21.71 0.40
C TYR A 335 9.64 -23.09 0.23
N ASN A 336 10.64 -23.43 1.04
CA ASN A 336 11.28 -24.75 1.02
C ASN A 336 10.32 -25.87 1.45
N ILE A 337 9.39 -25.58 2.36
CA ILE A 337 8.38 -26.55 2.80
C ILE A 337 7.37 -26.78 1.66
N ILE A 338 6.99 -25.72 0.94
CA ILE A 338 6.13 -25.80 -0.25
C ILE A 338 6.82 -26.62 -1.35
N LEU A 339 8.13 -26.40 -1.56
CA LEU A 339 8.92 -27.16 -2.52
C LEU A 339 8.91 -28.66 -2.21
N LYS A 340 9.19 -29.02 -0.95
CA LYS A 340 9.15 -30.41 -0.49
C LYS A 340 7.75 -31.02 -0.61
N TYR A 341 6.71 -30.24 -0.35
CA TYR A 341 5.32 -30.67 -0.53
C TYR A 341 5.00 -30.97 -2.00
N PHE A 342 5.38 -30.09 -2.93
CA PHE A 342 5.19 -30.35 -4.36
C PHE A 342 5.98 -31.57 -4.83
N LEU A 343 7.21 -31.77 -4.35
CA LEU A 343 7.99 -32.96 -4.66
C LEU A 343 7.31 -34.24 -4.12
N ALA A 344 6.81 -34.19 -2.88
CA ALA A 344 6.07 -35.31 -2.28
C ALA A 344 4.85 -35.72 -3.13
N ASN A 345 4.19 -34.74 -3.75
CA ASN A 345 2.94 -34.88 -4.51
C ASN A 345 3.12 -34.68 -6.02
N LEU A 346 4.33 -34.89 -6.52
CA LEU A 346 4.66 -34.69 -7.94
C LEU A 346 3.86 -35.63 -8.86
N ILE A 347 3.63 -36.85 -8.37
CA ILE A 347 2.86 -37.90 -9.05
C ILE A 347 1.42 -37.85 -8.56
N PHE A 348 0.47 -37.71 -9.48
CA PHE A 348 -0.95 -37.77 -9.18
C PHE A 348 -1.46 -39.20 -9.37
N GLN A 349 -2.05 -39.76 -8.32
CA GLN A 349 -2.72 -41.06 -8.37
C GLN A 349 -4.23 -40.85 -8.41
N ASP A 350 -4.91 -41.47 -9.38
CA ASP A 350 -6.36 -41.47 -9.42
C ASP A 350 -6.90 -42.42 -8.34
N GLU A 351 -7.68 -41.90 -7.40
CA GLU A 351 -8.23 -42.67 -6.28
C GLU A 351 -9.20 -43.76 -6.75
N LYS A 352 -9.85 -43.60 -7.91
CA LYS A 352 -10.81 -44.57 -8.45
C LYS A 352 -10.11 -45.69 -9.21
N GLU A 353 -9.15 -45.33 -10.07
CA GLU A 353 -8.44 -46.32 -10.90
C GLU A 353 -7.23 -46.94 -10.20
N LYS A 354 -6.83 -46.41 -9.05
CA LYS A 354 -5.59 -46.77 -8.32
C LYS A 354 -4.35 -46.71 -9.21
N SER A 355 -4.37 -45.91 -10.27
CA SER A 355 -3.33 -45.81 -11.28
C SER A 355 -2.79 -44.37 -11.36
N ILE A 356 -1.59 -44.20 -11.93
CA ILE A 356 -1.00 -42.87 -12.12
C ILE A 356 -1.72 -42.16 -13.28
N ASP A 357 -2.29 -41.00 -12.99
CA ASP A 357 -2.82 -40.08 -14.01
C ASP A 357 -1.66 -39.33 -14.66
N MET A 358 -1.31 -39.74 -15.88
CA MET A 358 -0.16 -39.19 -16.61
C MET A 358 -0.37 -37.73 -17.01
N ILE A 359 -1.60 -37.30 -17.25
CA ILE A 359 -1.92 -35.91 -17.67
C ILE A 359 -1.73 -34.98 -16.47
N LYS A 360 -2.35 -35.31 -15.32
CA LYS A 360 -2.22 -34.51 -14.10
C LYS A 360 -0.80 -34.55 -13.55
N THR A 361 -0.13 -35.71 -13.59
CA THR A 361 1.29 -35.83 -13.20
C THR A 361 2.19 -34.94 -14.05
N LYS A 362 2.00 -34.93 -15.37
CA LYS A 362 2.75 -34.04 -16.26
C LYS A 362 2.53 -32.56 -15.92
N ASN A 363 1.29 -32.18 -15.65
CA ASN A 363 0.98 -30.81 -15.26
C ASN A 363 1.62 -30.46 -13.91
N ASN A 364 1.56 -31.35 -12.90
CA ASN A 364 2.24 -31.15 -11.62
C ASN A 364 3.75 -30.98 -11.80
N VAL A 365 4.40 -31.79 -12.64
CA VAL A 365 5.84 -31.66 -12.97
C VAL A 365 6.13 -30.29 -13.57
N ARG A 366 5.33 -29.82 -14.53
CA ARG A 366 5.48 -28.47 -15.12
C ARG A 366 5.34 -27.36 -14.11
N ILE A 367 4.35 -27.46 -13.22
CA ILE A 367 4.09 -26.46 -12.18
C ILE A 367 5.21 -26.46 -11.14
N PHE A 368 5.72 -27.64 -10.77
CA PHE A 368 6.88 -27.80 -9.90
C PHE A 368 8.13 -27.15 -10.48
N LEU A 369 8.43 -27.40 -11.77
CA LEU A 369 9.54 -26.75 -12.46
C LEU A 369 9.37 -25.22 -12.54
N LYS A 370 8.13 -24.75 -12.78
CA LYS A 370 7.80 -23.32 -12.74
C LYS A 370 8.04 -22.73 -11.36
N PHE A 371 7.69 -23.45 -10.29
CA PHE A 371 7.94 -23.04 -8.92
C PHE A 371 9.43 -22.93 -8.62
N ILE A 372 10.23 -23.93 -9.01
CA ILE A 372 11.69 -23.87 -8.84
C ILE A 372 12.28 -22.68 -9.59
N LYS A 373 11.94 -22.51 -10.88
CA LYS A 373 12.38 -21.35 -11.68
C LYS A 373 12.00 -20.03 -11.02
N PHE A 374 10.80 -19.96 -10.43
CA PHE A 374 10.35 -18.79 -9.69
C PHE A 374 11.22 -18.50 -8.45
N LEU A 375 11.64 -19.52 -7.70
CA LEU A 375 12.54 -19.36 -6.56
C LEU A 375 13.93 -18.82 -6.95
N TYR A 376 14.40 -19.10 -8.17
CA TYR A 376 15.67 -18.58 -8.69
C TYR A 376 15.64 -17.10 -9.11
N GLY A 377 14.47 -16.47 -9.31
CA GLY A 377 14.40 -15.05 -9.72
C GLY A 377 13.12 -14.59 -10.42
N GLY A 378 12.16 -15.48 -10.69
CA GLY A 378 10.90 -15.13 -11.37
C GLY A 378 11.08 -14.59 -12.80
N ASP A 379 9.98 -14.33 -13.51
CA ASP A 379 10.03 -13.92 -14.93
C ASP A 379 10.57 -12.48 -15.18
N LEU A 380 10.91 -11.71 -14.15
CA LEU A 380 11.25 -10.28 -14.27
C LEU A 380 12.63 -9.90 -13.72
N GLU A 381 13.35 -10.82 -13.05
CA GLU A 381 14.65 -10.54 -12.39
C GLU A 381 15.69 -11.63 -12.65
N MET A 382 15.53 -12.42 -13.72
CA MET A 382 16.52 -13.42 -14.09
C MET A 382 17.74 -12.75 -14.75
N SER A 383 18.93 -12.95 -14.16
CA SER A 383 20.20 -12.59 -14.79
C SER A 383 20.43 -13.39 -16.07
N GLU A 384 21.24 -12.86 -16.98
CA GLU A 384 21.66 -13.56 -18.20
C GLU A 384 22.26 -14.94 -17.90
N GLU A 385 23.05 -15.04 -16.82
CA GLU A 385 23.61 -16.31 -16.34
C GLU A 385 22.53 -17.34 -15.98
N LYS A 386 21.42 -16.91 -15.35
CA LYS A 386 20.30 -17.79 -15.00
C LYS A 386 19.48 -18.18 -16.21
N ILE A 387 19.28 -17.27 -17.17
CA ILE A 387 18.63 -17.58 -18.46
C ILE A 387 19.43 -18.68 -19.16
N LYS A 388 20.74 -18.47 -19.31
CA LYS A 388 21.66 -19.44 -19.92
C LYS A 388 21.66 -20.78 -19.19
N TYR A 389 21.65 -20.79 -17.86
CA TYR A 389 21.52 -22.01 -17.05
C TYR A 389 20.28 -22.83 -17.44
N PHE A 390 19.11 -22.19 -17.58
CA PHE A 390 17.89 -22.91 -17.96
C PHE A 390 17.93 -23.40 -19.42
N GLU A 391 18.55 -22.63 -20.32
CA GLU A 391 18.75 -23.05 -21.71
C GLU A 391 19.69 -24.25 -21.83
N ASP A 392 20.82 -24.24 -21.10
CA ASP A 392 21.80 -25.33 -21.12
C ASP A 392 21.24 -26.63 -20.54
N ASN A 393 20.39 -26.52 -19.51
CA ASN A 393 19.76 -27.67 -18.86
C ASN A 393 18.54 -28.24 -19.62
N ASN A 394 18.06 -27.58 -20.68
CA ASN A 394 17.04 -28.18 -21.57
C ASN A 394 17.47 -29.53 -22.16
N LYS A 395 18.78 -29.83 -22.18
CA LYS A 395 19.29 -31.14 -22.60
C LYS A 395 18.72 -32.29 -21.76
N PHE A 396 18.49 -32.11 -20.46
CA PHE A 396 17.81 -33.12 -19.62
C PHE A 396 16.40 -33.42 -20.13
N ARG A 397 15.67 -32.39 -20.54
CA ARG A 397 14.34 -32.53 -21.14
C ARG A 397 14.40 -33.27 -22.47
N SER A 398 15.37 -32.93 -23.34
CA SER A 398 15.59 -33.59 -24.61
C SER A 398 15.91 -35.09 -24.44
N SER A 399 16.78 -35.43 -23.49
CA SER A 399 17.12 -36.83 -23.16
C SER A 399 15.90 -37.60 -22.67
N GLY A 400 15.12 -37.01 -21.75
CA GLY A 400 13.87 -37.60 -21.28
C GLY A 400 12.85 -37.78 -22.41
N TYR A 401 12.78 -36.84 -23.34
CA TYR A 401 11.89 -36.92 -24.50
C TYR A 401 12.27 -38.05 -25.46
N SER A 402 13.56 -38.18 -25.82
CA SER A 402 14.03 -39.27 -26.68
C SER A 402 13.71 -40.63 -26.10
N LEU A 403 13.99 -40.82 -24.80
CA LEU A 403 13.66 -42.05 -24.09
C LEU A 403 12.15 -42.27 -23.98
N GLY A 404 11.39 -41.20 -23.74
CA GLY A 404 9.93 -41.23 -23.67
C GLY A 404 9.28 -41.77 -24.95
N LYS A 405 9.86 -41.54 -26.13
CA LYS A 405 9.30 -42.07 -27.39
C LYS A 405 9.39 -43.59 -27.54
N ILE A 406 10.36 -44.19 -26.86
CA ILE A 406 10.70 -45.61 -27.00
C ILE A 406 9.91 -46.44 -26.00
N LEU A 407 9.64 -45.87 -24.82
CA LEU A 407 9.01 -46.58 -23.72
C LEU A 407 7.49 -46.65 -23.84
N ASN A 408 6.91 -47.78 -23.43
CA ASN A 408 5.46 -47.89 -23.23
C ASN A 408 5.00 -47.13 -21.96
N VAL A 409 3.69 -46.89 -21.84
CA VAL A 409 3.10 -46.09 -20.75
C VAL A 409 3.40 -46.67 -19.36
N GLU A 410 3.34 -47.98 -19.19
CA GLU A 410 3.59 -48.63 -17.89
C GLU A 410 5.06 -48.53 -17.45
N SER A 411 6.00 -48.65 -18.41
CA SER A 411 7.42 -48.43 -18.15
C SER A 411 7.69 -46.98 -17.73
N LYS A 412 7.04 -46.00 -18.39
CA LYS A 412 7.12 -44.59 -18.00
C LYS A 412 6.63 -44.39 -16.56
N LYS A 413 5.47 -44.94 -16.20
CA LYS A 413 4.91 -44.85 -14.85
C LYS A 413 5.88 -45.39 -13.79
N SER A 414 6.42 -46.59 -14.01
CA SER A 414 7.38 -47.23 -13.09
C SER A 414 8.68 -46.43 -12.93
N ILE A 415 9.23 -45.94 -14.04
CA ILE A 415 10.45 -45.12 -14.04
C ILE A 415 10.22 -43.82 -13.28
N ILE A 416 9.14 -43.11 -13.55
CA ILE A 416 8.82 -41.84 -12.92
C ILE A 416 8.63 -42.03 -11.41
N TYR A 417 7.96 -43.10 -10.99
CA TYR A 417 7.79 -43.43 -9.58
C TYR A 417 9.14 -43.63 -8.86
N LYS A 418 10.04 -44.41 -9.46
CA LYS A 418 11.39 -44.63 -8.91
C LYS A 418 12.22 -43.34 -8.88
N LEU A 419 12.24 -42.57 -9.96
CA LEU A 419 12.96 -41.29 -10.02
C LEU A 419 12.44 -40.32 -8.95
N ASN A 420 11.12 -40.20 -8.79
CA ASN A 420 10.52 -39.35 -7.76
C ASN A 420 10.90 -39.81 -6.35
N ASN A 421 10.91 -41.11 -6.07
CA ASN A 421 11.33 -41.63 -4.76
C ASN A 421 12.82 -41.36 -4.47
N TYR A 422 13.68 -41.46 -5.49
CA TYR A 422 15.08 -41.08 -5.31
C TYR A 422 15.26 -39.57 -5.10
N LEU A 423 14.45 -38.74 -5.74
CA LEU A 423 14.46 -37.28 -5.46
C LEU A 423 14.01 -36.98 -4.02
N LYS A 424 12.91 -37.59 -3.55
CA LYS A 424 12.41 -37.41 -2.17
C LYS A 424 13.44 -37.81 -1.10
N THR A 425 14.24 -38.83 -1.39
CA THR A 425 15.28 -39.36 -0.47
C THR A 425 16.67 -38.77 -0.73
N LEU A 426 16.79 -37.85 -1.70
CA LEU A 426 18.06 -37.25 -2.14
C LEU A 426 19.14 -38.30 -2.51
N ASN A 427 18.73 -39.45 -3.03
CA ASN A 427 19.64 -40.51 -3.45
C ASN A 427 20.29 -40.19 -4.81
N ARG A 428 21.30 -39.31 -4.79
CA ARG A 428 22.02 -38.85 -5.99
C ARG A 428 22.69 -39.99 -6.76
N LYS A 429 23.27 -40.97 -6.05
CA LYS A 429 23.91 -42.13 -6.67
C LYS A 429 22.88 -42.99 -7.41
N GLY A 430 21.77 -43.31 -6.76
CA GLY A 430 20.67 -44.06 -7.38
C GLY A 430 20.06 -43.32 -8.58
N LEU A 431 19.90 -41.99 -8.50
CA LEU A 431 19.46 -41.17 -9.63
C LEU A 431 20.41 -41.27 -10.82
N LEU A 432 21.71 -41.10 -10.58
CA LEU A 432 22.73 -41.14 -11.63
C LEU A 432 22.79 -42.51 -12.29
N GLU A 433 22.88 -43.59 -11.50
CA GLU A 433 22.93 -44.97 -11.99
C GLU A 433 21.68 -45.30 -12.80
N MET A 434 20.50 -44.92 -12.31
CA MET A 434 19.24 -45.17 -13.01
C MET A 434 19.16 -44.41 -14.34
N ILE A 435 19.50 -43.11 -14.37
CA ILE A 435 19.43 -42.31 -15.60
C ILE A 435 20.47 -42.80 -16.61
N ILE A 436 21.71 -43.11 -16.19
CA ILE A 436 22.74 -43.66 -17.08
C ILE A 436 22.29 -45.00 -17.66
N HIS A 437 21.79 -45.91 -16.82
CA HIS A 437 21.31 -47.21 -17.29
C HIS A 437 20.19 -47.06 -18.32
N LEU A 438 19.21 -46.20 -18.05
CA LEU A 438 18.10 -45.93 -18.96
C LEU A 438 18.56 -45.35 -20.31
N LEU A 439 19.55 -44.45 -20.31
CA LEU A 439 20.06 -43.83 -21.52
C LEU A 439 21.03 -44.74 -22.30
N THR A 440 21.78 -45.61 -21.63
CA THR A 440 22.74 -46.52 -22.27
C THR A 440 22.09 -47.74 -22.90
N VAL A 441 21.03 -48.27 -22.29
CA VAL A 441 20.27 -49.40 -22.84
C VAL A 441 19.43 -49.01 -24.07
N ASN A 442 19.16 -47.71 -24.25
CA ASN A 442 18.36 -47.17 -25.34
C ASN A 442 19.23 -46.22 -26.19
N SER A 443 19.92 -46.79 -27.19
CA SER A 443 21.04 -46.21 -27.95
C SER A 443 20.79 -44.85 -28.64
N ASP A 444 19.53 -44.46 -28.83
CA ASP A 444 19.16 -43.22 -29.53
C ASP A 444 18.97 -42.02 -28.57
N ALA A 445 19.20 -42.21 -27.26
CA ALA A 445 19.02 -41.18 -26.27
C ALA A 445 20.28 -40.30 -26.10
N VAL A 446 20.11 -38.98 -26.25
CA VAL A 446 21.20 -38.02 -26.08
C VAL A 446 21.61 -37.95 -24.61
N LEU A 447 22.89 -38.12 -24.29
CA LEU A 447 23.40 -37.93 -22.93
C LEU A 447 23.57 -36.42 -22.64
N PRO A 448 23.03 -35.88 -21.54
CA PRO A 448 23.31 -34.49 -21.16
C PRO A 448 24.81 -34.29 -20.90
N LYS A 449 25.37 -33.19 -21.41
CA LYS A 449 26.72 -32.76 -21.03
C LYS A 449 26.75 -32.55 -19.50
N ASP A 450 27.83 -32.98 -18.86
CA ASP A 450 28.02 -32.88 -17.41
C ASP A 450 26.97 -33.59 -16.54
N LEU A 451 26.24 -34.59 -17.07
CA LEU A 451 25.21 -35.35 -16.34
C LEU A 451 25.63 -35.73 -14.91
N ALA A 452 26.83 -36.30 -14.76
CA ALA A 452 27.37 -36.72 -13.46
C ALA A 452 27.58 -35.53 -12.51
N ASN A 453 28.15 -34.43 -12.98
CA ASN A 453 28.35 -33.23 -12.15
C ASN A 453 27.00 -32.57 -11.81
N SER A 454 26.08 -32.48 -12.76
CA SER A 454 24.74 -31.91 -12.61
C SER A 454 23.83 -32.69 -11.66
N ILE A 455 24.12 -33.96 -11.39
CA ILE A 455 23.42 -34.78 -10.39
C ILE A 455 24.20 -34.86 -9.07
N MET A 456 25.52 -35.07 -9.11
CA MET A 456 26.31 -35.35 -7.90
C MET A 456 26.77 -34.10 -7.16
N LYS A 457 27.05 -33.00 -7.87
CA LYS A 457 27.69 -31.80 -7.30
C LYS A 457 26.80 -30.54 -7.29
N SER A 458 25.61 -30.62 -7.88
CA SER A 458 24.66 -29.51 -7.97
C SER A 458 23.95 -29.21 -6.66
N THR A 459 23.32 -28.03 -6.52
CA THR A 459 22.47 -27.76 -5.36
C THR A 459 21.22 -28.66 -5.35
N GLU A 460 20.52 -28.76 -4.22
CA GLU A 460 19.28 -29.53 -4.12
C GLU A 460 18.22 -29.06 -5.14
N ASN A 461 18.06 -27.74 -5.29
CA ASN A 461 17.12 -27.16 -6.24
C ASN A 461 17.53 -27.42 -7.70
N ASP A 462 18.83 -27.39 -8.01
CA ASP A 462 19.35 -27.70 -9.35
C ASP A 462 19.10 -29.18 -9.70
N LEU A 463 19.34 -30.08 -8.74
CA LEU A 463 19.05 -31.50 -8.88
C LEU A 463 17.56 -31.74 -9.18
N TYR A 464 16.68 -31.13 -8.37
CA TYR A 464 15.23 -31.21 -8.57
C TYR A 464 14.79 -30.66 -9.92
N TYR A 465 15.41 -29.57 -10.36
CA TYR A 465 15.12 -28.96 -11.65
C TYR A 465 15.56 -29.87 -12.81
N ASN A 466 16.80 -30.36 -12.79
CA ASN A 466 17.37 -31.16 -13.88
C ASN A 466 16.67 -32.51 -14.04
N VAL A 467 16.44 -33.22 -12.93
CA VAL A 467 15.70 -34.49 -12.98
C VAL A 467 14.21 -34.24 -13.26
N GLY A 468 13.64 -33.13 -12.77
CA GLY A 468 12.28 -32.73 -13.11
C GLY A 468 12.10 -32.47 -14.62
N LEU A 469 13.08 -31.83 -15.28
CA LEU A 469 13.08 -31.66 -16.74
C LEU A 469 13.13 -32.99 -17.48
N PHE A 470 13.94 -33.94 -16.99
CA PHE A 470 13.99 -35.29 -17.54
C PHE A 470 12.63 -36.01 -17.42
N ILE A 471 11.98 -35.94 -16.25
CA ILE A 471 10.64 -36.48 -16.03
C ILE A 471 9.61 -35.80 -16.95
N GLU A 472 9.69 -34.48 -17.12
CA GLU A 472 8.78 -33.75 -18.02
C GLU A 472 8.93 -34.21 -19.47
N GLY A 473 10.17 -34.46 -19.92
CA GLY A 473 10.49 -35.02 -21.23
C GLY A 473 9.87 -36.40 -21.43
N LEU A 474 10.02 -37.30 -20.45
CA LEU A 474 9.44 -38.65 -20.47
C LEU A 474 7.91 -38.65 -20.64
N LEU A 475 7.25 -37.61 -20.11
CA LEU A 475 5.79 -37.44 -20.11
C LEU A 475 5.24 -36.74 -21.37
N GLN A 476 6.06 -36.45 -22.38
CA GLN A 476 5.54 -35.92 -23.64
C GLN A 476 4.89 -37.02 -24.51
N PRO A 477 3.79 -36.70 -25.21
CA PRO A 477 3.13 -37.65 -26.10
C PRO A 477 3.97 -37.93 -27.34
N ASP A 478 3.79 -39.12 -27.90
CA ASP A 478 4.25 -39.45 -29.24
C ASP A 478 3.41 -38.71 -30.28
N ASN A 479 4.07 -37.97 -31.17
CA ASN A 479 3.40 -37.33 -32.32
C ASN A 479 3.05 -38.34 -33.44
N THR A 480 3.10 -39.65 -33.20
CA THR A 480 2.91 -40.68 -34.23
C THR A 480 1.47 -41.18 -34.41
N ASN A 481 0.51 -40.81 -33.55
CA ASN A 481 -0.89 -41.24 -33.69
C ASN A 481 -1.86 -40.23 -34.36
N LYS A 482 -1.37 -39.36 -35.26
CA LYS A 482 -2.23 -38.48 -36.10
C LYS A 482 -2.30 -38.86 -37.59
N LYS A 483 -1.81 -40.04 -37.98
CA LYS A 483 -1.99 -40.59 -39.33
C LYS A 483 -2.66 -41.97 -39.24
N GLY A 484 -3.96 -41.98 -39.00
CA GLY A 484 -4.72 -43.24 -38.87
C GLY A 484 -6.24 -43.12 -38.94
N GLU A 485 -6.80 -41.90 -39.00
CA GLU A 485 -8.22 -41.68 -39.23
C GLU A 485 -8.37 -40.78 -40.46
N ASN A 486 -8.31 -41.43 -41.63
CA ASN A 486 -8.93 -41.02 -42.89
C ASN A 486 -8.63 -42.12 -43.91
N LYS A 487 -9.42 -43.18 -43.85
CA LYS A 487 -9.80 -43.99 -45.01
C LYS A 487 -11.26 -44.41 -44.85
#